data_AF-A0A227J5R0-F1
#
_entry.id   AF-A0A227J5R0-F1
#
_cell.length_a   1.000
_cell.length_b   1.000
_cell.length_c   1.000
_cell.angle_alpha   90.00
_cell.angle_beta   90.00
_cell.angle_gamma   90.00
#
_symmetry.space_group_name_H-M   'P 1'
#
loop_
_entity.id
_entity.type
_entity.pdbx_description
1 polymer ?
#
loop_
_entity_poly.entity_id
_entity_poly.type
_entity_poly.pdbx_seq_one_letter_code
_entity_poly.pdbx_strand_id
1 'polypeptide(L)'
;DNEKDLFLPKHQLSHVFDGDIILVLKGHTQHQGRSNHRFIKIVERKTTHIVGLLKRKGSKLYLLPENSKLTQTIYVTPNELIAKNVGKLVHCKINTYPDYRQPTTVEVNEV
;
A
#
# COMPACT_ATOMS: atom_id res chain seq x y z
N ASP A 1 -29.67 7.55 6.86
CA ASP A 1 -28.22 7.78 7.02
C ASP A 1 -27.63 8.44 5.79
N ASN A 2 -27.36 9.74 5.90
CA ASN A 2 -26.64 10.51 4.88
C ASN A 2 -25.25 10.77 5.45
N GLU A 3 -24.40 9.74 5.46
CA GLU A 3 -23.00 9.93 5.82
C GLU A 3 -22.36 10.79 4.73
N LYS A 4 -21.92 12.00 5.12
CA LYS A 4 -21.19 12.89 4.21
C LYS A 4 -19.80 12.33 4.03
N ASP A 5 -19.47 11.96 2.80
CA ASP A 5 -18.11 11.60 2.42
C ASP A 5 -17.13 12.74 2.71
N LEU A 6 -16.02 12.40 3.35
CA LEU A 6 -14.93 13.32 3.59
C LEU A 6 -13.93 13.21 2.44
N PHE A 7 -13.72 14.31 1.73
CA PHE A 7 -12.68 14.34 0.71
C PHE A 7 -11.30 14.56 1.35
N LEU A 8 -10.34 13.70 0.99
CA LEU A 8 -8.93 13.83 1.35
C LEU A 8 -8.08 14.07 0.10
N PRO A 9 -7.13 15.02 0.14
CA PRO A 9 -6.21 15.23 -0.95
C PRO A 9 -5.34 13.99 -1.24
N LYS A 10 -5.11 13.70 -2.53
CA LYS A 10 -4.30 12.54 -2.98
C LYS A 10 -2.94 12.44 -2.30
N HIS A 11 -2.27 13.57 -2.04
CA HIS A 11 -0.95 13.59 -1.42
C HIS A 11 -0.95 13.01 0.01
N GLN A 12 -2.07 13.09 0.73
CA GLN A 12 -2.21 12.52 2.08
C GLN A 12 -2.48 11.01 2.06
N LEU A 13 -2.97 10.48 0.94
CA LEU A 13 -3.29 9.07 0.75
C LEU A 13 -2.13 8.26 0.16
N SER A 14 -1.01 8.91 -0.18
CA SER A 14 0.14 8.26 -0.82
C SER A 14 0.73 7.07 -0.05
N HIS A 15 0.47 6.97 1.26
CA HIS A 15 1.02 5.94 2.17
C HIS A 15 -0.07 5.06 2.81
N VAL A 16 -1.32 5.23 2.36
CA VAL A 16 -2.48 4.49 2.86
C VAL A 16 -2.82 3.41 1.83
N PHE A 17 -3.12 2.20 2.27
CA PHE A 17 -3.64 1.17 1.40
C PHE A 17 -5.17 1.21 1.34
N ASP A 18 -5.71 0.69 0.23
CA ASP A 18 -7.15 0.52 0.10
C ASP A 18 -7.69 -0.33 1.25
N GLY A 19 -8.75 0.15 1.90
CA GLY A 19 -9.37 -0.52 3.05
C GLY A 19 -8.71 -0.27 4.41
N ASP A 20 -7.60 0.48 4.49
CA ASP A 20 -7.03 0.88 5.78
C ASP A 20 -8.00 1.78 6.56
N ILE A 21 -8.09 1.57 7.87
CA ILE A 21 -8.87 2.42 8.77
C ILE A 21 -7.96 3.54 9.26
N ILE A 22 -8.34 4.79 8.97
CA ILE A 22 -7.53 5.98 9.24
C ILE A 22 -8.21 6.94 10.21
N LEU A 23 -7.40 7.65 10.99
CA LEU A 23 -7.83 8.76 11.81
C LEU A 23 -7.66 10.06 11.03
N VAL A 24 -8.76 10.80 10.88
CA VAL A 24 -8.80 12.07 10.13
C VAL A 24 -9.24 13.19 11.06
N LEU A 25 -8.53 14.31 11.01
CA LEU A 25 -8.95 15.54 11.63
C LEU A 25 -9.94 16.25 10.69
N LYS A 26 -11.18 16.38 11.16
CA LYS A 26 -12.25 17.06 10.41
C LYS A 26 -12.03 18.57 10.44
N GLY A 27 -11.46 19.12 9.36
CA GLY A 27 -11.43 20.56 9.13
C GLY A 27 -12.79 21.14 8.73
N HIS A 28 -12.90 22.47 8.80
CA HIS A 28 -14.08 23.20 8.31
C HIS A 28 -14.21 23.05 6.79
N THR A 29 -15.43 22.77 6.34
CA THR A 29 -15.78 22.75 4.91
C THR A 29 -15.86 24.20 4.45
N GLN A 30 -14.92 24.66 3.62
CA GLN A 30 -15.11 25.95 2.93
C GLN A 30 -16.13 25.79 1.81
N HIS A 31 -16.91 26.84 1.56
CA HIS A 31 -17.98 26.90 0.54
C HIS A 31 -17.51 26.59 -0.91
N GLN A 32 -16.20 26.43 -1.16
CA GLN A 32 -15.63 26.09 -2.47
C GLN A 32 -15.25 24.61 -2.66
N GLY A 33 -15.76 23.69 -1.84
CA GLY A 33 -15.52 22.25 -2.03
C GLY A 33 -14.09 21.77 -1.71
N ARG A 34 -13.23 22.66 -1.20
CA ARG A 34 -11.95 22.26 -0.57
C ARG A 34 -12.22 21.93 0.89
N SER A 35 -12.33 20.64 1.19
CA SER A 35 -12.27 20.16 2.56
C SER A 35 -10.85 20.29 3.11
N ASN A 36 -10.71 20.88 4.29
CA ASN A 36 -9.44 20.93 5.02
C ASN A 36 -9.24 19.69 5.91
N HIS A 37 -9.74 18.52 5.48
CA HIS A 37 -9.54 17.29 6.22
C HIS A 37 -8.07 16.89 6.18
N ARG A 38 -7.53 16.48 7.34
CA ARG A 38 -6.12 16.14 7.48
C ARG A 38 -5.99 14.72 8.01
N PHE A 39 -5.30 13.88 7.25
CA PHE A 39 -4.82 12.57 7.70
C PHE A 39 -3.90 12.74 8.92
N ILE A 40 -4.19 12.02 10.00
CA ILE A 40 -3.40 12.04 11.23
C ILE A 40 -2.54 10.78 11.32
N LYS A 41 -3.18 9.61 11.31
CA LYS A 41 -2.51 8.31 11.40
C LYS A 41 -3.41 7.18 10.93
N ILE A 42 -2.82 6.02 10.74
CA ILE A 42 -3.55 4.78 10.43
C ILE A 42 -3.84 4.08 11.76
N VAL A 43 -5.10 3.71 11.95
CA VAL A 43 -5.59 3.01 13.14
C VAL A 43 -5.48 1.51 12.92
N GLU A 44 -5.89 1.03 11.75
CA GLU A 44 -5.87 -0.39 11.40
C GLU A 44 -5.41 -0.57 9.95
N ARG A 45 -4.44 -1.47 9.75
CA ARG A 45 -3.99 -1.88 8.42
C ARG A 45 -4.78 -3.12 8.02
N LYS A 46 -5.60 -3.02 6.97
CA LYS A 46 -6.37 -4.18 6.49
C LYS A 46 -5.60 -4.99 5.44
N THR A 47 -4.73 -4.33 4.69
CA THR A 47 -3.89 -5.03 3.72
C THR A 47 -2.68 -5.61 4.45
N THR A 48 -2.70 -6.92 4.72
CA THR A 48 -1.59 -7.63 5.39
C THR A 48 -0.85 -8.57 4.43
N HIS A 49 -1.53 -9.02 3.38
CA HIS A 49 -1.02 -9.94 2.38
C HIS A 49 -1.23 -9.36 0.99
N ILE A 50 -0.31 -9.68 0.08
CA ILE A 50 -0.34 -9.24 -1.31
C ILE A 50 -0.02 -10.43 -2.19
N VAL A 51 -0.86 -10.65 -3.19
CA VAL A 51 -0.63 -11.60 -4.27
C VAL A 51 -0.12 -10.85 -5.49
N GLY A 52 0.90 -11.39 -6.14
CA GLY A 52 1.41 -10.80 -7.36
C GLY A 52 2.45 -11.64 -8.08
N LEU A 53 2.79 -11.19 -9.28
CA LEU A 53 3.80 -11.81 -10.11
C LEU A 53 5.20 -11.38 -9.64
N LEU A 54 6.04 -12.33 -9.27
CA LEU A 54 7.41 -12.07 -8.89
C LEU A 54 8.24 -11.67 -10.12
N LYS A 55 8.87 -10.50 -10.07
CA LYS A 55 9.78 -10.02 -11.12
C LYS A 55 11.15 -9.65 -10.55
N ARG A 56 12.15 -9.65 -11.43
CA ARG A 56 13.53 -9.28 -11.09
C ARG A 56 14.01 -8.15 -12.00
N LYS A 57 14.59 -7.11 -11.41
CA LYS A 57 15.22 -5.99 -12.13
C LYS A 57 16.63 -5.81 -11.58
N GLY A 58 17.62 -6.29 -12.34
CA GLY A 58 19.01 -6.36 -11.89
C GLY A 58 19.18 -7.34 -10.72
N SER A 59 19.70 -6.85 -9.59
CA SER A 59 19.87 -7.63 -8.35
C SER A 59 18.65 -7.59 -7.42
N LYS A 60 17.64 -6.75 -7.71
CA LYS A 60 16.48 -6.56 -6.83
C LYS A 60 15.26 -7.34 -7.33
N LEU A 61 14.53 -7.94 -6.40
CA LEU A 61 13.23 -8.56 -6.62
C LEU A 61 12.12 -7.56 -6.31
N TYR A 62 11.08 -7.55 -7.14
CA TYR A 62 9.90 -6.73 -6.95
C TYR A 62 8.65 -7.53 -7.30
N LEU A 63 7.55 -7.19 -6.66
CA LEU A 63 6.26 -7.81 -6.90
C LEU A 63 5.45 -6.90 -7.82
N LEU A 64 4.84 -7.49 -8.86
CA LEU A 64 3.76 -6.83 -9.59
C LEU A 64 2.43 -7.30 -8.99
N PRO A 65 1.76 -6.48 -8.18
CA PRO A 65 0.51 -6.87 -7.54
C PRO A 65 -0.57 -7.14 -8.58
N GLU A 66 -1.40 -8.15 -8.34
CA GLU A 66 -2.58 -8.42 -9.18
C GLU A 66 -3.68 -7.37 -8.94
N ASN A 67 -3.77 -6.87 -7.71
CA ASN A 67 -4.66 -5.77 -7.36
C ASN A 67 -4.12 -4.43 -7.90
N SER A 68 -4.75 -3.92 -8.95
CA SER A 68 -4.39 -2.65 -9.61
C SER A 68 -4.49 -1.41 -8.71
N LYS A 69 -5.19 -1.50 -7.56
CA LYS A 69 -5.24 -0.44 -6.55
C LYS A 69 -3.89 -0.24 -5.85
N LEU A 70 -3.06 -1.28 -5.79
CA LEU A 70 -1.70 -1.21 -5.26
C LEU A 70 -0.77 -0.62 -6.32
N THR A 71 -0.77 0.70 -6.42
CA THR A 71 0.03 1.44 -7.41
C THR A 71 1.50 1.63 -7.00
N GLN A 72 1.84 1.26 -5.76
CA GLN A 72 3.18 1.42 -5.22
C GLN A 72 4.10 0.28 -5.64
N THR A 73 5.39 0.59 -5.77
CA THR A 73 6.43 -0.43 -5.98
C THR A 73 6.64 -1.23 -4.70
N ILE A 74 6.42 -2.54 -4.77
CA ILE A 74 6.59 -3.46 -3.65
C ILE A 74 7.89 -4.25 -3.86
N TYR A 75 8.83 -4.08 -2.93
CA TYR A 75 10.09 -4.81 -2.94
C TYR A 75 9.96 -6.14 -2.20
N VAL A 76 10.53 -7.18 -2.78
CA VAL A 76 10.58 -8.50 -2.15
C VAL A 76 11.93 -8.65 -1.47
N THR A 77 11.93 -9.10 -0.21
CA THR A 77 13.16 -9.41 0.52
C THR A 77 13.98 -10.44 -0.26
N PRO A 78 15.28 -10.19 -0.52
CA PRO A 78 16.11 -11.11 -1.30
C PRO A 78 16.18 -12.48 -0.63
N ASN A 79 15.77 -13.52 -1.35
CA ASN A 79 15.94 -14.91 -0.96
C ASN A 79 16.30 -15.72 -2.21
N GLU A 80 17.41 -16.47 -2.16
CA GLU A 80 17.93 -17.19 -3.33
C GLU A 80 16.98 -18.27 -3.84
N LEU A 81 16.23 -18.91 -2.93
CA LEU A 81 15.20 -19.89 -3.29
C LEU A 81 14.05 -19.23 -4.07
N ILE A 82 13.78 -17.98 -3.77
CA ILE A 82 12.68 -17.20 -4.34
C ILE A 82 13.09 -16.55 -5.64
N ALA A 83 14.35 -16.14 -5.76
CA ALA A 83 14.92 -15.67 -7.01
C ALA A 83 14.82 -16.71 -8.15
N LYS A 84 14.72 -18.02 -7.83
CA LYS A 84 14.45 -19.09 -8.81
C LYS A 84 13.00 -19.12 -9.31
N ASN A 85 12.07 -18.54 -8.58
CA ASN A 85 10.64 -18.52 -8.89
C ASN A 85 10.18 -17.22 -9.56
N VAL A 86 11.12 -16.45 -10.11
CA VAL A 86 10.81 -15.25 -10.92
C VAL A 86 9.93 -15.65 -12.10
N GLY A 87 8.83 -14.92 -12.30
CA GLY A 87 7.81 -15.22 -13.31
C GLY A 87 6.65 -16.06 -12.80
N LYS A 88 6.64 -16.47 -11.52
CA LYS A 88 5.50 -17.13 -10.88
C LYS A 88 4.66 -16.15 -10.05
N LEU A 89 3.40 -16.51 -9.87
CA LEU A 89 2.51 -15.85 -8.93
C LEU A 89 2.91 -16.28 -7.52
N VAL A 90 3.06 -15.34 -6.60
CA VAL A 90 3.50 -15.62 -5.24
C VAL A 90 2.58 -14.93 -4.24
N HIS A 91 2.39 -15.55 -3.08
CA HIS A 91 1.65 -14.98 -1.96
C HIS A 91 2.65 -14.42 -0.94
N CYS A 92 2.57 -13.11 -0.72
CA CYS A 92 3.51 -12.39 0.12
C CYS A 92 2.82 -11.78 1.33
N LYS A 93 3.53 -11.77 2.46
CA LYS A 93 3.16 -11.02 3.66
C LYS A 93 3.89 -9.67 3.67
N ILE A 94 3.17 -8.60 4.02
CA ILE A 94 3.77 -7.28 4.20
C ILE A 94 4.62 -7.29 5.47
N ASN A 95 5.90 -6.97 5.31
CA ASN A 95 6.83 -6.81 6.42
C ASN A 95 6.94 -5.33 6.82
N THR A 96 7.06 -4.45 5.84
CA THR A 96 7.11 -3.00 6.06
C THR A 96 6.11 -2.30 5.15
N TYR A 97 5.26 -1.50 5.77
CA TYR A 97 4.29 -0.67 5.08
C TYR A 97 4.98 0.55 4.44
N PRO A 98 4.37 1.13 3.39
CA PRO A 98 4.88 2.34 2.78
C PRO A 98 4.88 3.48 3.79
N ASP A 99 6.01 4.16 3.90
CA ASP A 99 6.16 5.39 4.68
C ASP A 99 6.86 6.46 3.81
N TYR A 100 6.91 7.70 4.26
CA TYR A 100 7.55 8.82 3.55
C TYR A 100 9.00 8.53 3.13
N ARG A 101 9.69 7.67 3.87
CA ARG A 101 11.13 7.38 3.67
C ARG A 101 11.41 5.98 3.15
N GLN A 102 10.44 5.06 3.22
CA GLN A 102 10.69 3.65 2.96
C GLN A 102 9.58 3.06 2.07
N PRO A 103 9.97 2.36 1.00
CA PRO A 103 9.00 1.67 0.16
C PRO A 103 8.48 0.40 0.88
N THR A 104 7.35 -0.11 0.39
CA THR A 104 6.77 -1.35 0.90
C THR A 104 7.72 -2.51 0.68
N THR A 105 8.03 -3.26 1.74
CA THR A 105 8.78 -4.52 1.66
C THR A 105 7.89 -5.69 2.06
N VAL A 106 8.01 -6.78 1.31
CA VAL A 106 7.24 -7.99 1.54
C VAL A 106 8.17 -9.21 1.60
N GLU A 107 7.74 -10.18 2.39
CA GLU A 107 8.32 -11.51 2.43
C GLU A 107 7.37 -12.48 1.74
N VAL A 108 7.90 -13.40 0.94
CA VAL A 108 7.07 -14.40 0.27
C VAL A 108 6.81 -15.54 1.26
N ASN A 109 5.54 -15.87 1.45
CA ASN A 109 5.14 -17.04 2.24
C ASN A 109 4.99 -18.28 1.35
N GLU A 110 4.41 -18.13 0.16
CA GLU A 110 4.06 -19.24 -0.74
C GLU A 110 4.32 -18.87 -2.21
N VAL A 111 4.62 -19.89 -3.03
CA VAL A 111 4.98 -19.79 -4.45
C VAL A 111 4.16 -20.76 -5.28
#